data_AF-A0A081C6L6-F1
#
_entry.id   AF-A0A081C6L6-F1
#
_cell.length_a   1.000
_cell.length_b   1.000
_cell.length_c   1.000
_cell.angle_alpha   90.00
_cell.angle_beta   90.00
_cell.angle_gamma   90.00
#
_symmetry.space_group_name_H-M   'P 1'
#
loop_
_entity.id
_entity.type
_entity.pdbx_description
1 polymer ?
#
loop_
_entity_poly.entity_id
_entity_poly.type
_entity_poly.pdbx_seq_one_letter_code
_entity_poly.pdbx_strand_id
1 'polypeptide(L)'
;MPTVKHASIIKKDQDVHEQRFEIDIGSTPEYADQMPRSQAGLRVTEEEFWQTYYHESDIIYEWNNGILEEKPMADYLSFKMYRWFLKLLEEFLRAFPIAKMIGLEIGFRLALPEKTSIRRPDLAIILHANPVDIEDEECTYRGIFDLCIEFLSDSKPQDVTRDTVVKKLEYCQAGVREYFILDRKGRETAFYRLDRHGKYVPLPQLPNGIIRSDVLTGFQFRVADLYNTPELLELVNDPIYRSYILREYQAERQHADAERQRADAARQRAEAEQQEKLKFAAKLRELGIDPKSL
;
A
#
# COMPACT_ATOMS: atom_id res chain seq x y z
N MET A 1 -54.10 -29.95 40.25
CA MET A 1 -54.82 -28.89 40.97
C MET A 1 -53.94 -27.65 41.04
N PRO A 2 -54.50 -26.45 40.82
CA PRO A 2 -54.20 -25.75 39.57
C PRO A 2 -53.77 -24.27 39.72
N THR A 3 -53.41 -23.72 38.54
CA THR A 3 -53.65 -22.35 38.05
C THR A 3 -52.67 -21.21 38.34
N VAL A 4 -52.05 -20.81 37.23
CA VAL A 4 -51.52 -19.48 36.85
C VAL A 4 -52.48 -18.34 37.23
N LYS A 5 -51.92 -17.19 37.65
CA LYS A 5 -52.46 -15.88 37.31
C LYS A 5 -51.35 -14.94 36.88
N HIS A 6 -51.43 -14.49 35.63
CA HIS A 6 -50.77 -13.31 35.11
C HIS A 6 -51.33 -12.06 35.82
N ALA A 7 -50.46 -11.10 36.11
CA ALA A 7 -50.85 -9.71 36.25
C ALA A 7 -49.71 -8.83 35.73
N SER A 8 -49.88 -8.39 34.48
CA SER A 8 -49.13 -7.32 33.85
C SER A 8 -49.36 -6.02 34.62
N ILE A 9 -48.30 -5.36 35.08
CA ILE A 9 -48.36 -3.93 35.44
C ILE A 9 -47.16 -3.25 34.83
N ILE A 10 -47.47 -2.50 33.79
CA ILE A 10 -46.66 -1.50 33.10
C ILE A 10 -45.99 -0.61 34.15
N LYS A 11 -44.66 -0.63 34.22
CA LYS A 11 -43.91 0.48 34.83
C LYS A 11 -43.38 1.34 33.70
N LYS A 12 -43.92 2.56 33.66
CA LYS A 12 -43.57 3.65 32.75
C LYS A 12 -42.05 3.78 32.66
N ASP A 13 -41.56 3.68 31.42
CA ASP A 13 -40.22 4.08 31.05
C ASP A 13 -39.97 5.54 31.45
N GLN A 14 -38.72 5.77 31.84
CA GLN A 14 -38.17 7.02 32.29
C GLN A 14 -38.31 8.10 31.21
N ASP A 15 -38.62 9.32 31.64
CA ASP A 15 -38.59 10.53 30.81
C ASP A 15 -37.21 10.68 30.16
N VAL A 16 -37.09 10.25 28.91
CA VAL A 16 -36.04 10.70 28.02
C VAL A 16 -36.47 12.07 27.54
N HIS A 17 -35.86 13.12 28.10
CA HIS A 17 -35.95 14.46 27.52
C HIS A 17 -35.36 14.41 26.10
N GLU A 18 -36.22 14.26 25.10
CA GLU A 18 -35.88 14.61 23.72
C GLU A 18 -35.62 16.12 23.67
N GLN A 19 -34.38 16.52 23.87
CA GLN A 19 -33.90 17.79 23.33
C GLN A 19 -33.87 17.64 21.80
N ARG A 20 -35.00 17.94 21.16
CA ARG A 20 -35.04 18.23 19.74
C ARG A 20 -34.20 19.47 19.50
N PHE A 21 -32.99 19.28 18.98
CA PHE A 21 -32.26 20.35 18.33
C PHE A 21 -33.02 20.63 17.02
N GLU A 22 -33.90 21.64 17.04
CA GLU A 22 -34.36 22.26 15.81
C GLU A 22 -33.15 22.95 15.17
N ILE A 23 -32.49 22.23 14.27
CA ILE A 23 -31.55 22.86 13.34
C ILE A 23 -32.43 23.60 12.33
N ASP A 24 -32.54 24.91 12.53
CA ASP A 24 -33.05 25.83 11.52
C ASP A 24 -32.08 25.78 10.33
N ILE A 25 -32.32 24.88 9.39
CA ILE A 25 -31.72 24.92 8.05
C ILE A 25 -32.40 26.05 7.28
N GLY A 26 -32.17 27.28 7.74
CA GLY A 26 -32.43 28.47 6.97
C GLY A 26 -31.74 28.29 5.63
N SER A 27 -32.52 28.18 4.56
CA SER A 27 -32.03 28.17 3.20
C SER A 27 -31.49 29.56 2.86
N THR A 28 -30.28 29.86 3.33
CA THR A 28 -29.53 31.06 3.00
C THR A 28 -28.65 30.78 1.77
N PRO A 29 -28.68 31.65 0.74
CA PRO A 29 -27.79 31.54 -0.42
C PRO A 29 -26.29 31.74 -0.11
N GLU A 30 -25.95 32.14 1.12
CA GLU A 30 -24.58 32.53 1.52
C GLU A 30 -23.57 31.38 1.58
N TYR A 31 -24.00 30.12 1.73
CA TYR A 31 -23.06 28.99 1.80
C TYR A 31 -22.40 28.65 0.46
N ALA A 32 -23.01 29.02 -0.67
CA ALA A 32 -22.47 28.70 -2.00
C ALA A 32 -21.24 29.55 -2.37
N ASP A 33 -21.04 30.71 -1.72
CA ASP A 33 -19.92 31.62 -2.01
C ASP A 33 -18.68 31.36 -1.15
N GLN A 34 -18.77 30.40 -0.21
CA GLN A 34 -17.66 30.00 0.68
C GLN A 34 -16.97 28.70 0.25
N MET A 35 -17.43 28.04 -0.82
CA MET A 35 -16.76 26.85 -1.32
C MET A 35 -15.43 27.24 -1.99
N PRO A 36 -14.30 26.62 -1.61
CA PRO A 36 -13.02 26.88 -2.25
C PRO A 36 -13.16 26.59 -3.75
N ARG A 37 -12.82 27.59 -4.57
CA ARG A 37 -12.84 27.47 -6.03
C ARG A 37 -11.42 27.24 -6.52
N SER A 38 -11.28 26.31 -7.46
CA SER A 38 -9.98 26.03 -8.08
C SER A 38 -9.39 27.30 -8.71
N GLN A 39 -8.13 27.54 -8.40
CA GLN A 39 -7.29 28.60 -8.95
C GLN A 39 -6.32 28.04 -10.01
N ALA A 40 -6.59 26.84 -10.54
CA ALA A 40 -5.81 26.26 -11.63
C ALA A 40 -5.69 27.22 -12.81
N GLY A 41 -4.49 27.36 -13.36
CA GLY A 41 -4.16 28.31 -14.43
C GLY A 41 -3.75 29.70 -13.93
N LEU A 42 -3.95 30.03 -12.65
CA LEU A 42 -3.45 31.28 -12.08
C LEU A 42 -1.92 31.31 -12.12
N ARG A 43 -1.37 32.50 -12.42
CA ARG A 43 0.07 32.72 -12.44
C ARG A 43 0.54 33.29 -11.10
N VAL A 44 1.36 32.54 -10.37
CA VAL A 44 1.89 32.89 -9.05
C VAL A 44 3.41 32.67 -8.99
N THR A 45 4.10 33.40 -8.12
CA THR A 45 5.54 33.19 -7.92
C THR A 45 5.81 31.86 -7.20
N GLU A 46 7.06 31.36 -7.25
CA GLU A 46 7.43 30.16 -6.48
C GLU A 46 7.28 30.38 -4.97
N GLU A 47 7.68 31.56 -4.47
CA GLU A 47 7.55 31.94 -3.06
C GLU A 47 6.08 31.95 -2.62
N GLU A 48 5.20 32.56 -3.41
CA GLU A 48 3.77 32.59 -3.17
C GLU A 48 3.14 31.19 -3.19
N PHE A 49 3.60 30.31 -4.08
CA PHE A 49 3.18 28.91 -4.08
C PHE A 49 3.49 28.22 -2.75
N TRP A 50 4.72 28.35 -2.24
CA TRP A 50 5.11 27.73 -0.98
C TRP A 50 4.38 28.31 0.24
N GLN A 51 4.18 29.62 0.29
CA GLN A 51 3.56 30.29 1.44
C GLN A 51 2.04 30.07 1.52
N THR A 52 1.38 30.01 0.36
CA THR A 52 -0.09 29.99 0.30
C THR A 52 -0.59 28.62 -0.15
N TYR A 53 -0.26 28.24 -1.38
CA TYR A 53 -0.93 27.15 -2.10
C TYR A 53 -0.45 25.75 -1.72
N TYR A 54 0.81 25.60 -1.30
CA TYR A 54 1.35 24.30 -0.92
C TYR A 54 0.66 23.74 0.33
N HIS A 55 0.26 24.64 1.24
CA HIS A 55 -0.39 24.33 2.51
C HIS A 55 -1.92 24.38 2.45
N GLU A 56 -2.53 24.68 1.30
CA GLU A 56 -3.98 24.59 1.14
C GLU A 56 -4.46 23.13 1.28
N SER A 57 -5.48 22.92 2.10
CA SER A 57 -6.03 21.58 2.38
C SER A 57 -7.14 21.16 1.43
N ASP A 58 -7.91 22.12 0.91
CA ASP A 58 -9.16 21.84 0.22
C ASP A 58 -8.94 21.49 -1.26
N ILE A 59 -7.96 22.15 -1.90
CA ILE A 59 -7.58 21.92 -3.28
C ILE A 59 -6.07 21.77 -3.34
N ILE A 60 -5.61 20.62 -3.82
CA ILE A 60 -4.19 20.32 -3.93
C ILE A 60 -3.66 20.82 -5.27
N TYR A 61 -2.67 21.70 -5.23
CA TYR A 61 -1.99 22.18 -6.42
C TYR A 61 -0.57 21.64 -6.54
N GLU A 62 -0.17 21.41 -7.79
CA GLU A 62 1.21 21.43 -8.24
C GLU A 62 1.52 22.79 -8.87
N TRP A 63 2.80 23.10 -9.04
CA TRP A 63 3.23 24.35 -9.64
C TRP A 63 4.18 24.11 -10.80
N ASN A 64 3.94 24.74 -11.94
CA ASN A 64 4.71 24.54 -13.15
C ASN A 64 5.03 25.87 -13.80
N ASN A 65 6.28 26.33 -13.63
CA ASN A 65 6.79 27.55 -14.24
C ASN A 65 5.89 28.78 -14.04
N GLY A 66 5.43 28.96 -12.81
CA GLY A 66 4.55 30.05 -12.42
C GLY A 66 3.07 29.72 -12.50
N ILE A 67 2.64 28.56 -13.00
CA ILE A 67 1.22 28.24 -13.18
C ILE A 67 0.77 27.20 -12.16
N LEU A 68 -0.34 27.45 -11.47
CA LEU A 68 -1.01 26.47 -10.61
C LEU A 68 -1.69 25.37 -11.43
N GLU A 69 -1.47 24.12 -11.07
CA GLU A 69 -2.10 22.95 -11.67
C GLU A 69 -2.83 22.14 -10.59
N GLU A 70 -4.15 22.13 -10.61
CA GLU A 70 -4.96 21.34 -9.67
C GLU A 70 -4.73 19.83 -9.89
N LYS A 71 -4.55 19.09 -8.81
CA LYS A 71 -4.61 17.63 -8.82
C LYS A 71 -6.07 17.17 -8.80
N PRO A 72 -6.51 16.38 -9.79
CA PRO A 72 -7.88 15.89 -9.83
C PRO A 72 -8.11 14.85 -8.72
N MET A 73 -9.35 14.78 -8.24
CA MET A 73 -9.76 13.72 -7.32
C MET A 73 -9.68 12.35 -8.00
N ALA A 74 -9.16 11.37 -7.28
CA ALA A 74 -9.17 9.97 -7.72
C ALA A 74 -10.58 9.37 -7.58
N ASP A 75 -10.94 8.46 -8.50
CA ASP A 75 -12.13 7.64 -8.32
C ASP A 75 -11.86 6.38 -7.50
N TYR A 76 -12.93 5.67 -7.13
CA TYR A 76 -12.82 4.48 -6.30
C TYR A 76 -12.05 3.33 -6.96
N LEU A 77 -12.04 3.22 -8.29
CA LEU A 77 -11.27 2.20 -8.99
C LEU A 77 -9.77 2.50 -8.90
N SER A 78 -9.37 3.76 -9.07
CA SER A 78 -7.98 4.19 -8.83
C SER A 78 -7.60 3.93 -7.38
N PHE A 79 -8.47 4.24 -6.41
CA PHE A 79 -8.21 3.96 -4.99
C PHE A 79 -8.00 2.47 -4.68
N LYS A 80 -8.77 1.55 -5.30
CA LYS A 80 -8.55 0.11 -5.11
C LYS A 80 -7.19 -0.34 -5.62
N MET A 81 -6.78 0.12 -6.80
CA MET A 81 -5.46 -0.14 -7.36
C MET A 81 -4.36 0.43 -6.46
N TYR A 82 -4.50 1.69 -6.04
CA TYR A 82 -3.63 2.36 -5.07
C TYR A 82 -3.46 1.53 -3.80
N ARG A 83 -4.57 1.15 -3.15
CA ARG A 83 -4.55 0.40 -1.90
C ARG A 83 -3.86 -0.96 -2.08
N TRP A 84 -4.11 -1.65 -3.19
CA TRP A 84 -3.46 -2.95 -3.45
C TRP A 84 -1.96 -2.79 -3.66
N PHE A 85 -1.55 -1.83 -4.50
CA PHE A 85 -0.14 -1.56 -4.78
C PHE A 85 0.61 -1.07 -3.53
N LEU A 86 -0.01 -0.21 -2.73
CA LEU A 86 0.52 0.27 -1.45
C LEU A 86 0.83 -0.89 -0.51
N LYS A 87 -0.14 -1.79 -0.28
CA LYS A 87 0.05 -2.99 0.55
C LYS A 87 1.21 -3.86 0.04
N LEU A 88 1.30 -4.04 -1.28
CA LEU A 88 2.36 -4.83 -1.89
C LEU A 88 3.74 -4.22 -1.62
N LEU A 89 3.84 -2.89 -1.70
CA LEU A 89 5.06 -2.14 -1.45
C LEU A 89 5.43 -2.11 0.04
N GLU A 90 4.45 -2.01 0.94
CA GLU A 90 4.64 -2.12 2.39
C GLU A 90 5.21 -3.47 2.80
N GLU A 91 4.66 -4.57 2.26
CA GLU A 91 5.19 -5.92 2.49
C GLU A 91 6.62 -6.06 1.97
N PHE A 92 6.89 -5.49 0.79
CA PHE A 92 8.24 -5.47 0.24
C PHE A 92 9.23 -4.73 1.15
N LEU A 93 8.91 -3.51 1.57
CA LEU A 93 9.79 -2.69 2.40
C LEU A 93 9.92 -3.22 3.84
N ARG A 94 8.92 -3.95 4.35
CA ARG A 94 9.02 -4.70 5.60
C ARG A 94 10.02 -5.86 5.48
N ALA A 95 9.97 -6.60 4.37
CA ALA A 95 10.89 -7.71 4.12
C ALA A 95 12.31 -7.24 3.76
N PHE A 96 12.42 -6.10 3.07
CA PHE A 96 13.64 -5.50 2.56
C PHE A 96 13.65 -4.00 2.89
N PRO A 97 14.09 -3.60 4.11
CA PRO A 97 14.09 -2.21 4.55
C PRO A 97 15.23 -1.42 3.89
N ILE A 98 15.08 -1.15 2.60
CA ILE A 98 16.10 -0.50 1.74
C ILE A 98 15.73 0.94 1.38
N ALA A 99 14.52 1.38 1.75
CA ALA A 99 13.98 2.67 1.34
C ALA A 99 12.89 3.17 2.29
N LYS A 100 12.69 4.49 2.29
CA LYS A 100 11.49 5.15 2.83
C LYS A 100 10.45 5.30 1.72
N MET A 101 9.20 5.05 2.06
CA MET A 101 8.04 5.31 1.19
C MET A 101 7.38 6.62 1.61
N ILE A 102 7.04 7.43 0.62
CA ILE A 102 6.48 8.78 0.79
C ILE A 102 5.12 8.81 0.10
N GLY A 103 4.16 9.46 0.73
CA GLY A 103 2.81 9.68 0.23
C GLY A 103 2.24 10.97 0.80
N LEU A 104 0.91 11.07 0.90
CA LEU A 104 0.21 12.23 1.46
C LEU A 104 0.63 13.56 0.79
N GLU A 105 0.83 13.52 -0.53
CA GLU A 105 1.10 14.71 -1.34
C GLU A 105 2.37 15.46 -0.91
N ILE A 106 3.38 14.80 -0.31
CA ILE A 106 4.68 15.44 -0.06
C ILE A 106 5.35 15.73 -1.39
N GLY A 107 5.50 17.01 -1.70
CA GLY A 107 6.08 17.49 -2.94
C GLY A 107 7.57 17.78 -2.87
N PHE A 108 8.17 17.94 -4.04
CA PHE A 108 9.59 18.24 -4.22
C PHE A 108 9.80 19.18 -5.40
N ARG A 109 10.87 19.96 -5.33
CA ARG A 109 11.21 20.97 -6.33
C ARG A 109 12.08 20.39 -7.44
N LEU A 110 11.66 20.57 -8.68
CA LEU A 110 12.37 20.19 -9.89
C LEU A 110 13.01 21.42 -10.54
N ALA A 111 14.33 21.56 -10.40
CA ALA A 111 15.11 22.57 -11.11
C ALA A 111 15.50 22.03 -12.51
N LEU A 112 14.69 22.32 -13.53
CA LEU A 112 14.90 21.82 -14.89
C LEU A 112 15.63 22.89 -15.74
N PRO A 113 16.25 22.51 -16.88
CA PRO A 113 17.05 23.45 -17.68
C PRO A 113 16.31 24.71 -18.12
N GLU A 114 15.02 24.60 -18.48
CA GLU A 114 14.23 25.69 -19.05
C GLU A 114 13.16 26.24 -18.10
N LYS A 115 12.96 25.60 -16.95
CA LYS A 115 11.89 25.94 -16.01
C LYS A 115 12.10 25.31 -14.63
N THR A 116 11.35 25.79 -13.65
CA THR A 116 11.15 25.06 -12.40
C THR A 116 9.73 24.49 -12.37
N SER A 117 9.57 23.31 -11.78
CA SER A 117 8.26 22.79 -11.36
C SER A 117 8.34 22.25 -9.93
N ILE A 118 7.19 22.14 -9.27
CA ILE A 118 7.02 21.51 -7.96
C ILE A 118 5.92 20.47 -8.14
N ARG A 119 6.30 19.20 -7.92
CA ARG A 119 5.43 18.04 -8.16
C ARG A 119 5.14 17.31 -6.87
N ARG A 120 3.94 16.74 -6.79
CA ARG A 120 3.41 16.01 -5.64
C ARG A 120 3.00 14.62 -6.14
N PRO A 121 3.93 13.66 -6.25
CA PRO A 121 3.60 12.32 -6.72
C PRO A 121 2.66 11.63 -5.71
N ASP A 122 1.78 10.75 -6.18
CA ASP A 122 0.85 10.04 -5.31
C ASP A 122 1.57 9.09 -4.33
N LEU A 123 2.62 8.42 -4.83
CA LEU A 123 3.61 7.72 -4.03
C LEU A 123 5.01 7.98 -4.55
N ALA A 124 5.97 8.00 -3.65
CA ALA A 124 7.39 8.07 -4.00
C ALA A 124 8.26 7.23 -3.08
N ILE A 125 9.47 6.94 -3.56
CA ILE A 125 10.49 6.18 -2.83
C ILE A 125 11.77 6.99 -2.71
N ILE A 126 12.36 6.94 -1.52
CA ILE A 126 13.72 7.41 -1.24
C ILE A 126 14.52 6.19 -0.77
N LEU A 127 15.47 5.70 -1.57
CA LEU A 127 16.38 4.65 -1.11
C LEU A 127 17.23 5.17 0.05
N HIS A 128 17.62 4.32 0.99
CA HIS A 128 18.57 4.71 2.05
C HIS A 128 19.96 5.10 1.50
N ALA A 129 20.25 4.76 0.24
CA ALA A 129 21.45 5.19 -0.47
C ALA A 129 21.28 6.54 -1.21
N ASN A 130 20.10 7.17 -1.15
CA ASN A 130 19.89 8.50 -1.71
C ASN A 130 20.78 9.51 -0.96
N PRO A 131 21.46 10.45 -1.65
CA PRO A 131 22.32 11.42 -0.99
C PRO A 131 21.58 12.42 -0.09
N VAL A 132 20.27 12.57 -0.27
CA VAL A 132 19.42 13.41 0.57
C VAL A 132 18.42 12.50 1.27
N ASP A 133 18.36 12.59 2.59
CA ASP A 133 17.31 11.95 3.35
C ASP A 133 16.18 12.95 3.65
N ILE A 134 15.01 12.44 4.02
CA ILE A 134 13.90 13.23 4.55
C ILE A 134 13.84 13.08 6.07
N GLU A 135 13.73 14.19 6.78
CA GLU A 135 13.54 14.20 8.24
C GLU A 135 12.04 14.09 8.60
N ASP A 136 11.74 13.60 9.80
CA ASP A 136 10.38 13.20 10.19
C ASP A 136 9.37 14.37 10.19
N GLU A 137 9.82 15.59 10.48
CA GLU A 137 8.98 16.80 10.51
C GLU A 137 8.88 17.54 9.16
N GLU A 138 9.44 17.01 8.09
CA GLU A 138 9.43 17.68 6.79
C GLU A 138 8.13 17.49 6.01
N CYS A 139 7.50 18.61 5.63
CA CYS A 139 6.31 18.60 4.78
C CYS A 139 6.64 18.70 3.27
N THR A 140 7.91 18.80 2.89
CA THR A 140 8.40 18.81 1.51
C THR A 140 9.75 18.13 1.44
N TYR A 141 10.04 17.45 0.33
CA TYR A 141 11.32 16.79 0.14
C TYR A 141 12.29 17.69 -0.64
N ARG A 142 13.50 17.86 -0.09
CA ARG A 142 14.57 18.68 -0.68
C ARG A 142 15.42 17.95 -1.72
N GLY A 143 15.34 16.63 -1.78
CA GLY A 143 16.08 15.81 -2.74
C GLY A 143 15.27 15.48 -4.00
N ILE A 144 15.77 14.50 -4.76
CA ILE A 144 15.07 13.91 -5.90
C ILE A 144 14.65 12.49 -5.50
N PHE A 145 13.36 12.18 -5.67
CA PHE A 145 12.86 10.83 -5.41
C PHE A 145 13.50 9.82 -6.37
N ASP A 146 13.73 8.60 -5.89
CA ASP A 146 14.32 7.54 -6.70
C ASP A 146 13.29 6.87 -7.61
N LEU A 147 12.06 6.74 -7.13
CA LEU A 147 10.92 6.26 -7.89
C LEU A 147 9.71 7.16 -7.59
N CYS A 148 9.08 7.69 -8.63
CA CYS A 148 7.78 8.35 -8.55
C CYS A 148 6.71 7.43 -9.13
N ILE A 149 5.54 7.37 -8.49
CA ILE A 149 4.39 6.57 -8.93
C ILE A 149 3.18 7.50 -8.98
N GLU A 150 2.49 7.51 -10.11
CA GLU A 150 1.26 8.29 -10.33
C GLU A 150 0.11 7.35 -10.69
N PHE A 151 -1.02 7.50 -10.02
CA PHE A 151 -2.26 6.81 -10.31
C PHE A 151 -3.10 7.69 -11.22
N LEU A 152 -3.06 7.37 -12.51
CA LEU A 152 -3.57 8.22 -13.57
C LEU A 152 -5.04 8.58 -13.33
N SER A 153 -5.33 9.88 -13.28
CA SER A 153 -6.69 10.37 -13.40
C SER A 153 -7.00 10.63 -14.87
N ASP A 154 -8.11 10.10 -15.33
CA ASP A 154 -8.58 10.27 -16.72
C ASP A 154 -9.86 11.09 -16.81
N SER A 155 -10.11 11.91 -15.79
CA SER A 155 -11.27 12.80 -15.71
C SER A 155 -11.28 13.82 -16.85
N LYS A 156 -10.10 14.35 -17.23
CA LYS A 156 -9.91 15.24 -18.38
C LYS A 156 -8.74 14.73 -19.25
N PRO A 157 -8.79 14.91 -20.58
CA PRO A 157 -7.67 14.56 -21.46
C PRO A 157 -6.33 15.24 -21.10
N GLN A 158 -6.42 16.42 -20.49
CA GLN A 158 -5.25 17.18 -20.02
C GLN A 158 -4.55 16.49 -18.85
N ASP A 159 -5.29 15.84 -17.94
CA ASP A 159 -4.73 15.10 -16.80
C ASP A 159 -3.89 13.92 -17.29
N VAL A 160 -4.42 13.17 -18.28
CA VAL A 160 -3.69 12.08 -18.93
C VAL A 160 -2.40 12.58 -19.58
N THR A 161 -2.47 13.69 -20.31
CA THR A 161 -1.30 14.28 -20.98
C THR A 161 -0.25 14.76 -19.96
N ARG A 162 -0.70 15.30 -18.82
CA ARG A 162 0.20 15.78 -17.77
C ARG A 162 1.07 14.64 -17.25
N ASP A 163 0.51 13.49 -16.92
CA ASP A 163 1.29 12.39 -16.35
C ASP A 163 2.08 11.64 -17.43
N THR A 164 1.47 11.36 -18.59
CA THR A 164 2.10 10.56 -19.66
C THR A 164 3.17 11.29 -20.46
N VAL A 165 3.14 12.63 -20.50
CA VAL A 165 4.06 13.46 -21.29
C VAL A 165 4.82 14.46 -20.42
N VAL A 166 4.11 15.34 -19.70
CA VAL A 166 4.73 16.48 -19.01
C VAL A 166 5.58 16.00 -17.83
N LYS A 167 4.96 15.36 -16.83
CA LYS A 167 5.65 14.84 -15.64
C LYS A 167 6.71 13.80 -16.01
N LYS A 168 6.41 12.91 -16.96
CA LYS A 168 7.41 11.97 -17.52
C LYS A 168 8.68 12.69 -17.98
N LEU A 169 8.55 13.78 -18.73
CA LEU A 169 9.71 14.55 -19.20
C LEU A 169 10.44 15.24 -18.03
N GLU A 170 9.68 15.86 -17.12
CA GLU A 170 10.24 16.56 -15.96
C GLU A 170 10.99 15.61 -15.02
N TYR A 171 10.39 14.48 -14.63
CA TYR A 171 11.02 13.45 -13.81
C TYR A 171 12.26 12.86 -14.50
N CYS A 172 12.20 12.64 -15.82
CA CYS A 172 13.36 12.20 -16.60
C CYS A 172 14.51 13.20 -16.53
N GLN A 173 14.23 14.49 -16.72
CA GLN A 173 15.22 15.57 -16.72
C GLN A 173 15.78 15.82 -15.31
N ALA A 174 14.96 15.64 -14.27
CA ALA A 174 15.35 15.79 -12.88
C ALA A 174 16.20 14.63 -12.34
N GLY A 175 16.24 13.50 -13.05
CA GLY A 175 17.03 12.34 -12.61
C GLY A 175 16.27 11.34 -11.72
N VAL A 176 14.93 11.41 -11.67
CA VAL A 176 14.12 10.39 -10.99
C VAL A 176 14.35 9.06 -11.70
N ARG A 177 14.88 8.07 -10.98
CA ARG A 177 15.45 6.85 -11.61
C ARG A 177 14.39 5.94 -12.22
N GLU A 178 13.22 5.85 -11.62
CA GLU A 178 12.06 5.16 -12.18
C GLU A 178 10.77 5.98 -12.10
N TYR A 179 9.89 5.76 -13.07
CA TYR A 179 8.60 6.41 -13.10
C TYR A 179 7.50 5.43 -13.51
N PHE A 180 6.53 5.21 -12.61
CA PHE A 180 5.40 4.33 -12.86
C PHE A 180 4.13 5.16 -13.07
N ILE A 181 3.43 4.89 -14.16
CA ILE A 181 2.09 5.40 -14.45
C ILE A 181 1.14 4.22 -14.32
N LEU A 182 0.21 4.30 -13.37
CA LEU A 182 -0.74 3.25 -13.07
C LEU A 182 -2.13 3.71 -13.50
N ASP A 183 -2.57 3.25 -14.67
CA ASP A 183 -3.92 3.52 -15.19
C ASP A 183 -4.85 2.35 -14.83
N ARG A 184 -5.89 2.65 -14.06
CA ARG A 184 -6.97 1.72 -13.70
C ARG A 184 -7.74 1.14 -14.89
N LYS A 185 -7.69 1.77 -16.06
CA LYS A 185 -8.25 1.26 -17.33
C LYS A 185 -7.20 0.55 -18.20
N GLY A 186 -5.93 0.65 -17.84
CA GLY A 186 -4.80 -0.03 -18.47
C GLY A 186 -4.40 0.45 -19.86
N ARG A 187 -4.93 1.57 -20.33
CA ARG A 187 -4.56 2.14 -21.64
C ARG A 187 -3.20 2.82 -21.58
N GLU A 188 -2.92 3.50 -20.47
CA GLU A 188 -1.72 4.32 -20.29
C GLU A 188 -0.74 3.75 -19.26
N THR A 189 -1.00 2.55 -18.74
CA THR A 189 -0.13 1.92 -17.75
C THR A 189 1.26 1.69 -18.33
N ALA A 190 2.26 2.29 -17.70
CA ALA A 190 3.62 2.27 -18.19
C ALA A 190 4.62 2.34 -17.04
N PHE A 191 5.78 1.72 -17.27
CA PHE A 191 6.86 1.63 -16.29
C PHE A 191 8.14 2.07 -17.00
N TYR A 192 8.79 3.11 -16.50
CA TYR A 192 9.99 3.67 -17.08
C TYR A 192 11.15 3.61 -16.11
N ARG A 193 12.35 3.49 -16.67
CA ARG A 193 13.62 3.62 -15.94
C ARG A 193 14.55 4.56 -16.70
N LEU A 194 15.40 5.29 -15.99
CA LEU A 194 16.49 6.02 -16.62
C LEU A 194 17.54 5.05 -17.13
N ASP A 195 17.95 5.22 -18.38
CA ASP A 195 19.13 4.57 -18.91
C ASP A 195 20.41 5.34 -18.53
N ARG A 196 21.57 4.79 -18.92
CA ARG A 196 22.88 5.41 -18.70
C ARG A 196 23.07 6.77 -19.39
N HIS A 197 22.19 7.14 -20.32
CA HIS A 197 22.20 8.40 -21.06
C HIS A 197 21.24 9.43 -20.44
N GLY A 198 20.61 9.12 -19.31
CA GLY A 198 19.65 10.00 -18.65
C GLY A 198 18.33 10.12 -19.42
N LYS A 199 17.93 9.07 -20.16
CA LYS A 199 16.66 9.03 -20.88
C LYS A 199 15.78 7.91 -20.34
N TYR A 200 14.49 8.20 -20.21
CA TYR A 200 13.52 7.17 -19.89
C TYR A 200 13.35 6.19 -21.04
N VAL A 201 13.53 4.92 -20.70
CA VAL A 201 13.19 3.76 -21.52
C VAL A 201 12.18 2.90 -20.77
N PRO A 202 11.29 2.17 -21.47
CA PRO A 202 10.39 1.24 -20.80
C PRO A 202 11.16 0.19 -19.99
N LEU A 203 10.67 -0.15 -18.80
CA LEU A 203 11.12 -1.31 -18.06
C LEU A 203 10.77 -2.59 -18.87
N PRO A 204 11.70 -3.55 -18.99
CA PRO A 204 11.40 -4.80 -19.70
C PRO A 204 10.27 -5.55 -19.01
N GLN A 205 9.24 -5.90 -19.78
CA GLN A 205 8.23 -6.86 -19.32
C GLN A 205 8.79 -8.27 -19.50
N LEU A 206 8.98 -8.97 -18.39
CA LEU A 206 9.36 -10.37 -18.39
C LEU A 206 8.14 -11.26 -18.76
N PRO A 207 8.35 -12.56 -19.07
CA PRO A 207 7.25 -13.47 -19.40
C PRO A 207 6.10 -13.39 -18.39
N ASN A 208 4.85 -13.49 -18.89
CA ASN A 208 3.61 -13.34 -18.10
C ASN A 208 3.39 -11.92 -17.54
N GLY A 209 3.96 -10.90 -18.17
CA GLY A 209 3.72 -9.50 -17.81
C GLY A 209 4.29 -9.14 -16.45
N ILE A 210 5.44 -9.71 -16.08
CA ILE A 210 6.11 -9.38 -14.82
C ILE A 210 6.95 -8.12 -15.01
N ILE A 211 6.77 -7.16 -14.13
CA ILE A 211 7.64 -5.99 -13.97
C ILE A 211 8.58 -6.26 -12.80
N ARG A 212 9.85 -5.88 -12.96
CA ARG A 212 10.84 -5.84 -11.88
C ARG A 212 11.37 -4.42 -11.78
N SER A 213 11.43 -3.87 -10.58
CA SER A 213 12.07 -2.58 -10.34
C SER A 213 13.59 -2.75 -10.31
N ASP A 214 14.30 -1.89 -11.04
CA ASP A 214 15.75 -1.69 -10.93
C ASP A 214 16.07 -0.86 -9.66
N VAL A 215 15.20 0.08 -9.26
CA VAL A 215 15.34 0.91 -8.05
C VAL A 215 15.12 0.10 -6.76
N LEU A 216 13.99 -0.58 -6.65
CA LEU A 216 13.66 -1.46 -5.53
C LEU A 216 14.11 -2.88 -5.88
N THR A 217 15.40 -3.17 -5.76
CA THR A 217 15.97 -4.48 -6.14
C THR A 217 15.27 -5.62 -5.40
N GLY A 218 14.63 -6.51 -6.18
CA GLY A 218 13.85 -7.65 -5.67
C GLY A 218 12.35 -7.42 -5.65
N PHE A 219 11.88 -6.18 -5.82
CA PHE A 219 10.46 -5.86 -5.97
C PHE A 219 10.00 -6.21 -7.38
N GLN A 220 8.96 -7.04 -7.48
CA GLN A 220 8.43 -7.51 -8.75
C GLN A 220 6.96 -7.87 -8.65
N PHE A 221 6.18 -7.63 -9.69
CA PHE A 221 4.76 -7.94 -9.69
C PHE A 221 4.26 -8.21 -11.10
N ARG A 222 3.13 -8.90 -11.23
CA ARG A 222 2.46 -9.05 -12.53
C ARG A 222 1.57 -7.85 -12.78
N VAL A 223 1.63 -7.30 -13.98
CA VAL A 223 0.76 -6.20 -14.41
C VAL A 223 -0.71 -6.58 -14.27
N ALA A 224 -1.09 -7.83 -14.55
CA ALA A 224 -2.46 -8.32 -14.37
C ALA A 224 -2.96 -8.19 -12.93
N ASP A 225 -2.08 -8.32 -11.93
CA ASP A 225 -2.47 -8.30 -10.53
C ASP A 225 -2.80 -6.88 -10.03
N LEU A 226 -2.33 -5.82 -10.73
CA LEU A 226 -2.80 -4.44 -10.52
C LEU A 226 -4.32 -4.30 -10.75
N TYR A 227 -4.88 -5.11 -11.65
CA TYR A 227 -6.29 -5.07 -12.04
C TYR A 227 -7.13 -6.10 -11.30
N ASN A 228 -6.58 -7.29 -11.07
CA ASN A 228 -7.27 -8.36 -10.34
C ASN A 228 -7.30 -8.09 -8.84
N THR A 229 -6.32 -7.35 -8.31
CA THR A 229 -6.16 -7.03 -6.89
C THR A 229 -6.32 -8.26 -5.98
N PRO A 230 -5.56 -9.37 -6.21
CA PRO A 230 -5.67 -10.58 -5.40
C PRO A 230 -5.34 -10.30 -3.93
N GLU A 231 -5.95 -11.05 -3.03
CA GLU A 231 -5.64 -10.96 -1.61
C GLU A 231 -4.20 -11.45 -1.35
N LEU A 232 -3.47 -10.78 -0.45
CA LEU A 232 -2.06 -11.09 -0.21
C LEU A 232 -1.83 -12.55 0.21
N LEU A 233 -2.79 -13.14 0.94
CA LEU A 233 -2.73 -14.53 1.38
C LEU A 233 -2.67 -15.51 0.20
N GLU A 234 -3.32 -15.18 -0.92
CA GLU A 234 -3.32 -16.00 -2.15
C GLU A 234 -1.93 -15.98 -2.81
N LEU A 235 -1.15 -14.92 -2.60
CA LEU A 235 0.17 -14.72 -3.20
C LEU A 235 1.31 -15.35 -2.38
N VAL A 236 1.05 -15.83 -1.16
CA VAL A 236 2.10 -16.32 -0.24
C VAL A 236 2.97 -17.43 -0.84
N ASN A 237 2.38 -18.31 -1.64
CA ASN A 237 3.10 -19.42 -2.28
C ASN A 237 3.52 -19.12 -3.72
N ASP A 238 3.15 -17.96 -4.24
CA ASP A 238 3.48 -17.57 -5.61
C ASP A 238 4.99 -17.26 -5.72
N PRO A 239 5.74 -17.89 -6.64
CA PRO A 239 7.18 -17.65 -6.80
C PRO A 239 7.58 -16.20 -7.04
N ILE A 240 6.66 -15.36 -7.57
CA ILE A 240 6.90 -13.94 -7.82
C ILE A 240 6.89 -13.13 -6.51
N TYR A 241 6.00 -13.49 -5.59
CA TYR A 241 5.67 -12.69 -4.41
C TYR A 241 6.22 -13.28 -3.09
N ARG A 242 6.42 -14.60 -3.02
CA ARG A 242 6.77 -15.34 -1.80
C ARG A 242 7.99 -14.82 -1.04
N SER A 243 8.90 -14.14 -1.74
CA SER A 243 10.13 -13.59 -1.15
C SER A 243 9.86 -12.42 -0.22
N TYR A 244 8.73 -11.73 -0.35
CA TYR A 244 8.41 -10.57 0.48
C TYR A 244 6.98 -10.50 1.02
N ILE A 245 6.01 -11.22 0.44
CA ILE A 245 4.64 -11.20 0.94
C ILE A 245 4.49 -12.00 2.23
N LEU A 246 3.96 -11.37 3.28
CA LEU A 246 3.52 -11.98 4.55
C LEU A 246 4.60 -12.88 5.17
N ARG A 247 5.85 -12.38 5.23
CA ARG A 247 7.01 -13.16 5.70
C ARG A 247 6.87 -13.63 7.14
N GLU A 248 6.28 -12.81 8.01
CA GLU A 248 6.00 -13.17 9.41
C GLU A 248 5.01 -14.33 9.48
N TYR A 249 3.90 -14.26 8.73
CA TYR A 249 2.92 -15.36 8.62
C TYR A 249 3.54 -16.65 8.08
N GLN A 250 4.40 -16.56 7.05
CA GLN A 250 5.11 -17.72 6.52
C GLN A 250 5.99 -18.38 7.59
N ALA A 251 6.70 -17.60 8.40
CA ALA A 251 7.56 -18.10 9.46
C ALA A 251 6.76 -18.77 10.58
N GLU A 252 5.65 -18.15 11.00
CA GLU A 252 4.75 -18.71 12.02
C GLU A 252 4.16 -20.05 11.57
N ARG A 253 3.67 -20.12 10.32
CA ARG A 253 3.14 -21.36 9.75
C ARG A 253 4.20 -22.47 9.69
N GLN A 254 5.42 -22.13 9.28
CA GLN A 254 6.54 -23.10 9.27
C GLN A 254 6.87 -23.61 10.68
N HIS A 255 6.83 -22.73 11.68
CA HIS A 255 7.04 -23.11 13.08
C HIS A 255 5.96 -24.08 13.55
N ALA A 256 4.69 -23.76 13.32
CA ALA A 256 3.55 -24.60 13.70
C ALA A 256 3.59 -25.98 13.00
N ASP A 257 3.92 -26.01 11.70
CA ASP A 257 4.05 -27.26 10.96
C ASP A 257 5.22 -28.12 11.50
N ALA A 258 6.35 -27.50 11.84
CA ALA A 258 7.49 -28.19 12.44
C ALA A 258 7.18 -28.74 13.84
N GLU A 259 6.46 -27.99 14.67
CA GLU A 259 6.02 -28.45 16.00
C GLU A 259 5.07 -29.64 15.89
N ARG A 260 4.11 -29.59 14.96
CA ARG A 260 3.18 -30.69 14.70
C ARG A 260 3.92 -31.95 14.27
N GLN A 261 4.86 -31.84 13.34
CA GLN A 261 5.69 -32.96 12.90
C GLN A 261 6.51 -33.55 14.05
N ARG A 262 7.08 -32.71 14.93
CA ARG A 262 7.81 -33.18 16.12
C ARG A 262 6.90 -33.93 17.09
N ALA A 263 5.69 -33.43 17.33
CA ALA A 263 4.70 -34.07 18.18
C ALA A 263 4.28 -35.44 17.63
N ASP A 264 3.99 -35.52 16.32
CA ASP A 264 3.62 -36.77 15.65
C ASP A 264 4.78 -37.78 15.69
N ALA A 265 6.01 -37.34 15.44
CA ALA A 265 7.20 -38.20 15.52
C ALA A 265 7.52 -38.66 16.96
N ALA A 266 7.23 -37.84 17.98
CA ALA A 266 7.37 -38.23 19.37
C ALA A 266 6.32 -39.29 19.75
N ARG A 267 5.08 -39.12 19.30
CA ARG A 267 4.00 -40.09 19.50
C ARG A 267 4.31 -41.44 18.86
N GLN A 268 4.75 -41.45 17.59
CA GLN A 268 5.12 -42.68 16.89
C GLN A 268 6.26 -43.42 17.60
N ARG A 269 7.26 -42.70 18.12
CA ARG A 269 8.36 -43.30 18.89
C ARG A 269 7.87 -43.92 20.19
N ALA A 270 7.00 -43.24 20.93
CA ALA A 270 6.41 -43.77 22.16
C ALA A 270 5.56 -45.03 21.89
N GLU A 271 4.77 -45.03 20.81
CA GLU A 271 3.97 -46.19 20.40
C GLU A 271 4.86 -47.38 20.00
N ALA A 272 5.95 -47.14 19.25
CA ALA A 272 6.90 -48.16 18.86
C ALA A 272 7.63 -48.77 20.08
N GLU A 273 8.11 -47.92 21.00
CA GLU A 273 8.76 -48.37 22.24
C GLU A 273 7.79 -49.20 23.10
N GLN A 274 6.53 -48.80 23.19
CA GLN A 274 5.52 -49.54 23.91
C GLN A 274 5.23 -50.90 23.27
N GLN A 275 5.14 -50.96 21.94
CA GLN A 275 4.98 -52.24 21.22
C GLN A 275 6.19 -53.15 21.42
N GLU A 276 7.40 -52.62 21.41
CA GLU A 276 8.62 -53.37 21.66
C GLU A 276 8.66 -53.92 23.09
N LYS A 277 8.33 -53.11 24.10
CA LYS A 277 8.18 -53.54 25.49
C LYS A 277 7.15 -54.66 25.63
N LEU A 278 6.00 -54.55 24.95
CA LEU A 278 4.97 -55.59 24.97
C LEU A 278 5.47 -56.90 24.32
N LYS A 279 6.18 -56.83 23.18
CA LYS A 279 6.78 -58.00 22.52
C LYS A 279 7.85 -58.65 23.41
N PHE A 280 8.69 -57.85 24.05
CA PHE A 280 9.72 -58.34 24.96
C PHE A 280 9.11 -59.03 26.19
N ALA A 281 8.10 -58.42 26.81
CA ALA A 281 7.38 -59.00 27.94
C ALA A 281 6.66 -60.31 27.55
N ALA A 282 6.10 -60.41 26.35
CA ALA A 282 5.51 -61.65 25.85
C ALA A 282 6.57 -62.77 25.71
N LYS A 283 7.74 -62.45 25.15
CA LYS A 283 8.84 -63.40 24.99
C LYS A 283 9.42 -63.89 26.32
N LEU A 284 9.51 -63.02 27.33
CA LEU A 284 9.91 -63.43 28.69
C LEU A 284 8.93 -64.43 29.31
N ARG A 285 7.62 -64.21 29.12
CA ARG A 285 6.58 -65.15 29.60
C ARG A 285 6.68 -66.51 28.91
N GLU A 286 6.98 -66.55 27.61
CA GLU A 286 7.22 -67.81 26.88
C GLU A 286 8.41 -68.61 27.44
N LEU A 287 9.41 -67.93 27.99
CA LEU A 287 10.58 -68.53 28.65
C LEU A 287 10.32 -68.88 30.12
N GLY A 288 9.11 -68.68 30.64
CA GLY A 288 8.74 -68.97 32.04
C GLY A 288 9.24 -67.93 33.05
N ILE A 289 9.68 -66.75 32.59
CA ILE A 289 10.15 -65.64 33.44
C ILE A 289 9.01 -64.63 33.59
N ASP A 290 8.64 -64.28 34.83
CA ASP A 290 7.67 -63.19 35.07
C ASP A 290 8.33 -61.84 34.73
N PRO A 291 7.83 -61.08 33.74
CA PRO A 291 8.38 -59.77 33.40
C PRO A 291 8.32 -58.75 34.56
N LYS A 292 7.48 -58.99 35.58
CA LYS A 292 7.37 -58.12 36.76
C LYS A 292 8.37 -58.46 37.88
N SER A 293 9.08 -59.58 37.78
CA SER A 293 10.08 -59.99 38.78
C SER A 293 11.50 -59.54 38.44
N LEU A 294 11.69 -58.87 37.31
CA LEU A 294 12.93 -58.23 36.84
C LEU A 294 12.85 -56.70 37.05
#